data_AF-A0A954Y9G0-F1
#
_entry.id   AF-A0A954Y9G0-F1
#
_cell.length_a   1.000
_cell.length_b   1.000
_cell.length_c   1.000
_cell.angle_alpha   90.00
_cell.angle_beta   90.00
_cell.angle_gamma   90.00
#
_symmetry.space_group_name_H-M   'P 1'
#
loop_
_entity.id
_entity.type
_entity.pdbx_description
1 polymer ?
#
loop_
_entity_poly.entity_id
_entity_poly.type
_entity_poly.pdbx_seq_one_letter_code
_entity_poly.pdbx_strand_id
1 'polypeptide(L)'
;NGKSFDWPMIEDRSRRHLLHKRRPLVPPAHLDMLHPARRKWKKLLPDCKLQTIERMVCRRARGADIPGGQIPAVYDAFVRTGRDHEMRVVLEHNAVDLVSLLDIALRVTE
;
A
#
# COMPACT_ATOMS: atom_id res chain seq x y z
N ASN A 1 5.95 3.97 -1.02
CA ASN A 1 6.43 3.74 -2.41
C ASN A 1 5.43 4.29 -3.43
N GLY A 2 4.56 5.23 -3.02
CA GLY A 2 3.48 5.68 -3.86
C GLY A 2 3.92 6.51 -5.05
N LYS A 3 5.06 7.20 -4.98
CA LYS A 3 5.56 8.00 -6.09
C LYS A 3 5.96 7.15 -7.29
N SER A 4 6.53 5.97 -7.04
CA SER A 4 7.11 5.12 -8.08
C SER A 4 6.24 3.92 -8.45
N PHE A 5 5.18 3.63 -7.68
CA PHE A 5 4.31 2.47 -7.93
C PHE A 5 2.82 2.83 -7.88
N ASP A 6 2.31 3.27 -6.73
CA ASP A 6 0.85 3.42 -6.53
C ASP A 6 0.26 4.48 -7.46
N TRP A 7 0.86 5.67 -7.55
CA TRP A 7 0.36 6.75 -8.41
C TRP A 7 0.47 6.41 -9.91
N PRO A 8 1.60 5.91 -10.44
CA PRO A 8 1.67 5.41 -11.82
C PRO A 8 0.61 4.35 -12.15
N MET A 9 0.34 3.41 -11.23
CA MET A 9 -0.69 2.39 -11.43
C MET A 9 -2.09 2.99 -11.51
N ILE A 10 -2.42 3.94 -10.62
CA ILE A 10 -3.71 4.66 -10.65
C ILE A 10 -3.86 5.42 -11.96
N GLU A 11 -2.82 6.12 -12.40
CA GLU A 11 -2.84 6.86 -13.67
C GLU A 11 -3.06 5.94 -14.88
N ASP A 12 -2.32 4.80 -14.96
CA ASP A 12 -2.49 3.81 -16.03
C ASP A 12 -3.91 3.26 -16.08
N ARG A 13 -4.43 2.82 -14.93
CA ARG A 13 -5.79 2.26 -14.83
C ARG A 13 -6.84 3.29 -15.22
N SER A 14 -6.70 4.53 -14.74
CA SER A 14 -7.63 5.61 -15.08
C SER A 14 -7.60 5.97 -16.56
N ARG A 15 -6.42 5.95 -17.21
CA ARG A 15 -6.32 6.11 -18.67
C ARG A 15 -6.98 4.94 -19.40
N ARG A 16 -6.67 3.70 -19.01
CA ARG A 16 -7.21 2.48 -19.63
C ARG A 16 -8.74 2.44 -19.58
N HIS A 17 -9.33 2.87 -18.47
CA HIS A 17 -10.77 2.89 -18.26
C HIS A 17 -11.43 4.24 -18.66
N LEU A 18 -10.65 5.15 -19.24
CA LEU A 18 -11.10 6.45 -19.75
C LEU A 18 -11.86 7.29 -18.71
N LEU A 19 -11.45 7.22 -17.43
CA LEU A 19 -12.16 7.86 -16.32
C LEU A 19 -12.01 9.40 -16.30
N HIS A 20 -10.98 9.94 -16.98
CA HIS A 20 -10.64 11.36 -16.94
C HIS A 20 -10.38 11.97 -18.32
N LYS A 21 -11.27 11.69 -19.29
CA LYS A 21 -11.14 12.18 -20.69
C LYS A 21 -10.99 13.70 -20.83
N ARG A 22 -11.51 14.49 -19.87
CA ARG A 22 -11.56 15.95 -19.95
C ARG A 22 -10.51 16.68 -19.11
N ARG A 23 -9.88 16.01 -18.15
CA ARG A 23 -8.91 16.66 -17.26
C ARG A 23 -7.85 15.64 -16.82
N PRO A 24 -6.55 15.90 -17.03
CA PRO A 24 -5.52 15.00 -16.55
C PRO A 24 -5.58 14.88 -15.03
N LEU A 25 -5.29 13.67 -14.52
CA LEU A 25 -5.06 13.46 -13.09
C LEU A 25 -3.83 14.28 -12.68
N VAL A 26 -4.05 15.26 -11.80
CA VAL A 26 -2.95 16.01 -11.21
C VAL A 26 -2.47 15.23 -9.98
N PRO A 27 -1.15 14.96 -9.85
CA PRO A 27 -0.64 14.31 -8.65
C PRO A 27 -0.95 15.17 -7.43
N PRO A 28 -1.55 14.59 -6.37
CA PRO A 28 -1.75 15.33 -5.13
C PRO A 28 -0.41 15.72 -4.52
N ALA A 29 -0.43 16.66 -3.58
CA ALA A 29 0.70 16.85 -2.68
C ALA A 29 1.02 15.49 -2.01
N HIS A 30 2.15 14.89 -2.38
CA HIS A 30 2.43 13.49 -2.08
C HIS A 30 3.65 13.35 -1.17
N LEU A 31 3.37 12.98 0.08
CA LEU A 31 4.39 12.54 1.04
C LEU A 31 4.59 11.02 0.95
N ASP A 32 5.63 10.60 0.21
CA ASP A 32 6.00 9.18 0.14
C ASP A 32 6.90 8.81 1.32
N MET A 33 6.34 8.04 2.26
CA MET A 33 7.01 7.61 3.49
C MET A 33 8.23 6.71 3.28
N LEU A 34 8.44 6.17 2.07
CA LEU A 34 9.62 5.38 1.77
C LEU A 34 10.92 6.19 1.97
N HIS A 35 10.95 7.46 1.58
CA HIS A 35 12.17 8.26 1.68
C HIS A 35 12.50 8.68 3.11
N PRO A 36 11.57 9.23 3.91
CA PRO A 36 11.79 9.45 5.35
C PRO A 36 12.20 8.17 6.08
N ALA A 37 11.52 7.04 5.82
CA ALA A 37 11.85 5.78 6.48
C ALA A 37 13.26 5.29 6.16
N ARG A 38 13.69 5.36 4.88
CA ARG A 38 15.07 5.03 4.49
C ARG A 38 16.09 5.93 5.15
N ARG A 39 15.82 7.24 5.25
CA ARG A 39 16.74 8.17 5.93
C ARG A 39 16.94 7.79 7.39
N LYS A 40 15.86 7.42 8.10
CA LYS A 40 15.93 7.08 9.53
C LYS A 40 16.49 5.68 9.79
N TRP A 41 16.11 4.68 8.99
CA TRP A 41 16.33 3.27 9.36
C TRP A 41 17.14 2.41 8.39
N LYS A 42 17.58 2.91 7.22
CA LYS A 42 18.31 2.07 6.23
C LYS A 42 19.57 1.41 6.78
N LYS A 43 20.24 2.02 7.75
CA LYS A 43 21.45 1.46 8.39
C LYS A 43 21.14 0.57 9.61
N LEU A 44 19.90 0.53 10.07
CA LEU A 44 19.46 -0.16 11.28
C LEU A 44 18.62 -1.40 10.99
N LEU A 45 18.02 -1.46 9.80
CA LEU A 45 17.14 -2.55 9.37
C LEU A 45 17.76 -3.32 8.20
N PRO A 46 17.45 -4.62 8.04
CA PRO A 46 17.94 -5.41 6.91
C PRO A 46 17.42 -4.89 5.56
N ASP A 47 16.19 -4.35 5.55
CA ASP A 47 15.65 -3.59 4.44
C ASP A 47 14.61 -2.55 4.94
N CYS A 48 14.13 -1.70 4.05
CA CYS A 48 13.05 -0.74 4.32
C CYS A 48 11.76 -1.12 3.61
N LYS A 49 11.47 -2.43 3.48
CA LYS A 49 10.13 -2.89 3.08
C LYS A 49 9.16 -2.61 4.22
N LEU A 50 7.90 -2.34 3.90
CA LEU A 50 6.87 -2.02 4.89
C LEU A 50 6.79 -3.11 5.98
N GLN A 51 6.76 -4.39 5.57
CA GLN A 51 6.75 -5.54 6.47
C GLN A 51 7.91 -5.55 7.50
N THR A 52 9.12 -5.17 7.07
CA THR A 52 10.29 -5.11 7.96
C THR A 52 10.14 -3.99 8.98
N ILE A 53 9.72 -2.81 8.52
CA ILE A 53 9.50 -1.65 9.39
C ILE A 53 8.37 -1.93 10.38
N GLU A 54 7.27 -2.52 9.93
CA GLU A 54 6.16 -2.88 10.81
C GLU A 54 6.58 -3.81 11.93
N ARG A 55 7.33 -4.86 11.61
CA ARG A 55 7.81 -5.84 12.59
C ARG A 55 8.81 -5.24 13.57
N MET A 56 9.80 -4.49 13.06
CA MET A 56 10.96 -4.08 13.86
C MET A 56 10.79 -2.71 14.52
N VAL A 57 10.02 -1.81 13.91
CA VAL A 57 9.82 -0.43 14.38
C VAL A 57 8.43 -0.27 14.98
N CYS A 58 7.37 -0.60 14.23
CA CYS A 58 5.98 -0.46 14.73
C CYS A 58 5.58 -1.57 15.70
N ARG A 59 6.40 -2.63 15.84
CA ARG A 59 6.16 -3.80 16.69
C ARG A 59 4.81 -4.49 16.39
N ARG A 60 4.38 -4.48 15.13
CA ARG A 60 3.16 -5.14 14.66
C ARG A 60 3.49 -6.55 14.12
N ALA A 61 2.71 -7.54 14.55
CA ALA A 61 2.73 -8.86 13.94
C ALA A 61 1.78 -8.88 12.73
N ARG A 62 2.22 -9.44 11.60
CA ARG A 62 1.34 -9.77 10.48
C ARG A 62 0.85 -11.21 10.59
N GLY A 63 -0.44 -11.42 10.32
CA GLY A 63 -1.03 -12.75 10.17
C GLY A 63 -0.71 -13.36 8.80
N ALA A 64 -1.36 -14.49 8.49
CA ALA A 64 -1.32 -15.07 7.15
C ALA A 64 -1.95 -14.08 6.15
N ASP A 65 -1.25 -13.84 5.03
CA ASP A 65 -1.67 -12.91 3.98
C ASP A 65 -1.89 -13.63 2.66
N ILE A 66 -2.80 -13.09 1.85
CA ILE A 66 -3.01 -13.52 0.48
C ILE A 66 -1.81 -13.00 -0.33
N PRO A 67 -1.05 -13.89 -1.01
CA PRO A 67 0.05 -13.46 -1.86
C PRO A 67 -0.43 -12.42 -2.88
N GLY A 68 0.32 -11.32 -3.05
CA GLY A 68 -0.11 -10.20 -3.90
C GLY A 68 -0.49 -10.59 -5.34
N GLY A 69 0.12 -11.64 -5.89
CA GLY A 69 -0.21 -12.18 -7.22
C GLY A 69 -1.58 -12.87 -7.31
N GLN A 70 -2.18 -13.25 -6.18
CA GLN A 70 -3.50 -13.88 -6.11
C GLN A 70 -4.64 -12.86 -5.94
N ILE A 71 -4.33 -11.62 -5.53
CA ILE A 71 -5.33 -10.57 -5.31
C ILE A 71 -6.25 -10.34 -6.54
N PRO A 72 -5.75 -10.33 -7.80
CA PRO A 72 -6.64 -10.20 -8.96
C PRO A 72 -7.69 -11.31 -9.05
N ALA A 73 -7.30 -12.57 -8.81
CA ALA A 73 -8.23 -13.70 -8.86
C ALA A 73 -9.25 -13.64 -7.72
N VAL A 74 -8.83 -13.22 -6.52
CA VAL A 74 -9.71 -12.98 -5.37
C VAL A 74 -10.75 -11.90 -5.70
N TYR A 75 -10.31 -10.79 -6.29
CA TYR A 75 -11.21 -9.71 -6.70
C TYR A 75 -12.21 -10.17 -7.78
N ASP A 76 -11.74 -10.89 -8.81
CA ASP A 76 -12.61 -11.41 -9.87
C ASP A 76 -13.65 -12.41 -9.32
N ALA A 77 -13.28 -13.24 -8.34
CA ALA A 77 -14.19 -14.15 -7.65
C ALA A 77 -15.24 -13.38 -6.84
N PHE A 78 -14.83 -12.32 -6.13
CA PHE A 78 -15.75 -11.44 -5.40
C PHE A 78 -16.75 -10.77 -6.35
N VAL A 79 -16.30 -10.16 -7.45
CA VAL A 79 -17.18 -9.49 -8.43
C VAL A 79 -18.19 -10.47 -9.05
N ARG A 80 -17.77 -11.70 -9.35
CA ARG A 80 -18.65 -12.72 -9.94
C ARG A 80 -19.66 -13.31 -8.98
N THR A 81 -19.28 -13.50 -7.72
CA THR A 81 -20.06 -14.31 -6.77
C THR A 81 -20.71 -13.50 -5.65
N GLY A 82 -20.27 -12.26 -5.43
CA GLY A 82 -20.65 -11.43 -4.29
C GLY A 82 -20.09 -11.90 -2.95
N ARG A 83 -19.35 -13.02 -2.90
CA ARG A 83 -18.77 -13.56 -1.66
C ARG A 83 -17.49 -12.81 -1.33
N ASP A 84 -17.47 -12.15 -0.17
CA ASP A 84 -16.43 -11.19 0.21
C ASP A 84 -15.36 -11.74 1.17
N HIS A 85 -15.51 -12.97 1.68
CA HIS A 85 -14.60 -13.58 2.66
C HIS A 85 -13.10 -13.34 2.40
N GLU A 86 -12.57 -13.73 1.23
CA GLU A 86 -11.15 -13.50 0.88
C GLU A 86 -10.85 -12.01 0.61
N MET A 87 -11.80 -11.29 0.01
CA MET A 87 -11.65 -9.87 -0.26
C MET A 87 -11.56 -9.06 1.05
N ARG A 88 -12.23 -9.50 2.10
CA ARG A 88 -12.18 -8.89 3.43
C ARG A 88 -10.77 -8.95 4.01
N VAL A 89 -10.08 -10.08 3.86
CA VAL A 89 -8.67 -10.23 4.29
C VAL A 89 -7.78 -9.24 3.56
N VAL A 90 -7.95 -9.08 2.23
CA VAL A 90 -7.20 -8.10 1.44
C VAL A 90 -7.46 -6.66 1.93
N LEU A 91 -8.71 -6.31 2.20
CA LEU A 91 -9.09 -4.99 2.70
C LEU A 91 -8.56 -4.73 4.11
N GLU A 92 -8.62 -5.72 5.00
CA GLU A 92 -8.07 -5.63 6.36
C GLU A 92 -6.56 -5.39 6.34
N HIS A 93 -5.82 -6.12 5.49
CA HIS A 93 -4.39 -5.87 5.31
C HIS A 93 -4.09 -4.49 4.75
N ASN A 94 -4.86 -4.01 3.77
CA ASN A 94 -4.70 -2.66 3.26
C ASN A 94 -4.95 -1.60 4.33
N ALA A 95 -5.96 -1.79 5.19
CA ALA A 95 -6.23 -0.90 6.31
C ALA A 95 -5.06 -0.88 7.31
N VAL A 96 -4.49 -2.04 7.63
CA VAL A 96 -3.30 -2.13 8.50
C VAL A 96 -2.10 -1.42 7.86
N ASP A 97 -1.87 -1.57 6.56
CA ASP A 97 -0.80 -0.88 5.84
C ASP A 97 -0.93 0.65 5.99
N LEU A 98 -2.14 1.20 5.88
CA LEU A 98 -2.40 2.63 6.08
C LEU A 98 -2.11 3.08 7.51
N VAL A 99 -2.51 2.29 8.52
CA VAL A 99 -2.20 2.57 9.93
C VAL A 99 -0.70 2.52 10.17
N SER A 100 0.00 1.57 9.57
CA SER A 100 1.47 1.48 9.64
C SER A 100 2.14 2.70 9.01
N LEU A 101 1.65 3.20 7.87
CA LEU A 101 2.19 4.42 7.26
C LEU A 101 2.03 5.65 8.17
N LEU A 102 0.91 5.78 8.87
CA LEU A 102 0.69 6.86 9.84
C LEU A 102 1.65 6.75 11.04
N ASP A 103 1.80 5.55 11.61
CA ASP A 103 2.72 5.28 12.71
C ASP A 103 4.18 5.60 12.31
N ILE A 104 4.58 5.18 11.11
CA ILE A 104 5.88 5.55 10.52
C ILE A 104 6.01 7.07 10.41
N ALA A 105 4.98 7.79 10.01
CA ALA A 105 5.01 9.25 9.89
C ALA A 105 5.29 9.94 11.22
N LEU A 106 4.64 9.50 12.31
CA LEU A 106 4.89 10.01 13.66
C LEU A 106 6.32 9.69 14.12
N ARG A 107 6.77 8.47 13.89
CA ARG A 107 8.11 8.03 14.32
C ARG A 107 9.24 8.64 13.54
N VAL A 108 9.05 9.09 12.29
CA VAL A 108 10.14 9.78 11.57
C VAL A 108 10.29 11.25 11.97
N THR A 109 9.30 11.82 12.65
CA THR A 109 9.35 13.20 13.15
C THR A 109 9.93 13.33 14.56
N GLU A 110 10.03 12.22 15.30
CA GLU A 110 10.82 12.09 16.54
C GLU A 110 12.32 12.13 16.26
#